data_AF-A0A258AR09-F1
#
_entry.id   AF-A0A258AR09-F1
#
_cell.length_a   1.000
_cell.length_b   1.000
_cell.length_c   1.000
_cell.angle_alpha   90.00
_cell.angle_beta   90.00
_cell.angle_gamma   90.00
#
_symmetry.space_group_name_H-M   'P 1'
#
loop_
_entity.id
_entity.type
_entity.pdbx_description
1 polymer ?
#
loop_
_entity_poly.entity_id
_entity_poly.type
_entity_poly.pdbx_seq_one_letter_code
_entity_poly.pdbx_strand_id
1 'polypeptide(L)'
;TGLSVFESGAILIYLAEKTGKFLPAAGPARYKVLEWLNWQIGGLGPMFGQFGHFTVYAPEKIPYAIERYTGEVRRLLGVLDKRLSEAAYVGGDDYSIADMAIFPWLAGLKAGYKADHLLDGFNHVQAYMDKIAARPAVQRGMLVPAA
;
A
#
# COMPACT_ATOMS: atom_id res chain seq x y z
N THR A 1 -6.70 -10.68 30.86
CA THR A 1 -5.43 -10.49 30.15
C THR A 1 -5.72 -9.91 28.78
N GLY A 2 -5.13 -8.78 28.41
CA GLY A 2 -5.34 -8.14 27.11
C GLY A 2 -4.19 -8.47 26.15
N LEU A 3 -4.51 -8.86 24.91
CA LEU A 3 -3.50 -9.01 23.87
C LEU A 3 -3.14 -7.62 23.32
N SER A 4 -1.86 -7.26 23.36
CA SER A 4 -1.33 -6.07 22.70
C SER A 4 -0.67 -6.48 21.39
N VAL A 5 -0.95 -5.74 20.30
CA VAL A 5 -0.41 -6.00 18.96
C VAL A 5 0.09 -4.68 18.36
N PHE A 6 1.31 -4.67 17.85
CA PHE A 6 1.91 -3.58 17.10
C PHE A 6 2.33 -4.09 15.71
N GLU A 7 2.80 -3.19 14.84
CA GLU A 7 2.94 -3.37 13.39
C GLU A 7 1.61 -3.45 12.64
N SER A 8 1.45 -2.58 11.64
CA SER A 8 0.21 -2.45 10.88
C SER A 8 -0.18 -3.77 10.19
N GLY A 9 0.79 -4.51 9.66
CA GLY A 9 0.57 -5.85 9.07
C GLY A 9 0.06 -6.87 10.07
N ALA A 10 0.65 -6.94 11.27
CA ALA A 10 0.23 -7.86 12.31
C ALA A 10 -1.16 -7.50 12.86
N ILE A 11 -1.46 -6.20 13.00
CA ILE A 11 -2.79 -5.71 13.38
C ILE A 11 -3.84 -6.13 12.33
N LEU A 12 -3.54 -5.96 11.04
CA LEU A 12 -4.45 -6.36 9.96
C LEU A 12 -4.69 -7.87 9.95
N ILE A 13 -3.65 -8.69 10.11
CA ILE A 13 -3.79 -10.16 10.22
C ILE A 13 -4.65 -10.52 11.43
N TYR A 14 -4.35 -9.96 12.60
CA TYR A 14 -5.10 -10.22 13.83
C TYR A 14 -6.60 -9.90 13.67
N LEU A 15 -6.93 -8.73 13.11
CA LEU A 15 -8.33 -8.33 12.88
C LEU A 15 -9.01 -9.20 11.83
N ALA A 16 -8.29 -9.56 10.76
CA ALA A 16 -8.82 -10.44 9.72
C ALA A 16 -9.14 -11.84 10.26
N GLU A 17 -8.25 -12.42 11.07
CA GLU A 17 -8.47 -13.73 11.71
C GLU A 17 -9.59 -13.67 12.76
N LYS A 18 -9.60 -12.63 13.59
CA LYS A 18 -10.64 -12.43 14.61
C LYS A 18 -12.04 -12.28 14.01
N THR A 19 -12.14 -11.72 12.81
CA THR A 19 -13.43 -11.45 12.15
C THR A 19 -13.78 -12.42 11.04
N GLY A 20 -12.84 -13.26 10.59
CA GLY A 20 -12.99 -14.13 9.43
C GLY A 20 -13.14 -13.37 8.10
N LYS A 21 -12.63 -12.14 7.99
CA LYS A 21 -12.81 -11.26 6.82
C LYS A 21 -11.49 -10.82 6.21
N PHE A 22 -11.49 -10.60 4.89
CA PHE A 22 -10.38 -9.97 4.13
C PHE A 22 -9.04 -10.73 4.12
N LEU A 23 -9.01 -11.95 4.65
CA LEU A 23 -7.89 -12.89 4.55
C LEU A 23 -8.47 -14.30 4.48
N PRO A 24 -8.19 -15.10 3.43
CA PRO A 24 -8.61 -16.49 3.37
C PRO A 24 -8.10 -17.28 4.60
N ALA A 25 -8.94 -18.16 5.13
CA ALA A 25 -8.62 -18.90 6.36
C ALA A 25 -7.41 -19.84 6.18
N ALA A 26 -7.26 -20.45 5.01
CA ALA A 26 -6.18 -21.39 4.70
C ALA A 26 -5.95 -21.51 3.18
N GLY A 27 -4.96 -22.31 2.81
CA GLY A 27 -4.69 -22.69 1.43
C GLY A 27 -3.92 -21.64 0.60
N PRO A 28 -3.71 -21.90 -0.70
CA PRO A 28 -2.85 -21.07 -1.55
C PRO A 28 -3.27 -19.59 -1.62
N ALA A 29 -4.57 -19.31 -1.65
CA ALA A 29 -5.09 -17.95 -1.72
C ALA A 29 -4.68 -17.10 -0.49
N ARG A 30 -4.63 -17.72 0.70
CA ARG A 30 -4.15 -17.04 1.91
C ARG A 30 -2.71 -16.58 1.74
N TYR A 31 -1.84 -17.47 1.27
CA TYR A 31 -0.43 -17.15 1.09
C TYR A 31 -0.22 -16.11 0.00
N LYS A 32 -1.06 -16.07 -1.04
CA LYS A 32 -1.00 -14.99 -2.03
C LYS A 32 -1.32 -13.63 -1.42
N VAL A 33 -2.33 -13.53 -0.55
CA VAL A 33 -2.60 -12.27 0.19
C VAL A 33 -1.42 -11.92 1.11
N LEU A 34 -0.89 -12.89 1.85
CA LEU A 34 0.23 -12.65 2.77
C LEU A 34 1.53 -12.26 2.04
N GLU A 35 1.78 -12.82 0.85
CA GLU A 35 2.91 -12.45 -0.02
C GLU A 35 2.88 -10.95 -0.33
N TRP A 36 1.74 -10.44 -0.78
CA TRP A 36 1.57 -9.02 -1.11
C TRP A 36 1.55 -8.11 0.12
N LEU A 37 1.00 -8.59 1.24
CA LEU A 37 1.09 -7.86 2.51
C LEU A 37 2.55 -7.70 2.96
N ASN A 38 3.36 -8.76 2.90
CA ASN A 38 4.77 -8.70 3.26
C ASN A 38 5.60 -7.89 2.25
N TRP A 39 5.27 -7.96 0.95
CA TRP A 39 5.86 -7.08 -0.06
C TRP A 39 5.57 -5.60 0.24
N GLN A 40 4.37 -5.28 0.72
CA GLN A 40 4.05 -3.92 1.14
C GLN A 40 4.88 -3.49 2.36
N ILE A 41 4.95 -4.33 3.39
CA ILE A 41 5.65 -4.02 4.65
C ILE A 41 7.16 -3.91 4.46
N GLY A 42 7.76 -4.79 3.66
CA GLY A 42 9.21 -4.82 3.44
C GLY A 42 9.71 -3.97 2.27
N GLY A 43 8.82 -3.58 1.35
CA GLY A 43 9.18 -2.88 0.11
C GLY A 43 8.44 -1.56 -0.04
N LEU A 44 7.17 -1.61 -0.44
CA LEU A 44 6.41 -0.41 -0.83
C LEU A 44 6.38 0.65 0.27
N GLY A 45 6.02 0.29 1.50
CA GLY A 45 5.93 1.24 2.60
C GLY A 45 7.26 1.92 2.92
N PRO A 46 8.31 1.16 3.30
CA PRO A 46 9.60 1.76 3.66
C PRO A 46 10.21 2.61 2.53
N MET A 47 10.14 2.16 1.27
CA MET A 47 10.75 2.89 0.16
C MET A 47 9.99 4.18 -0.17
N PHE A 48 8.65 4.17 -0.09
CA PHE A 48 7.85 5.39 -0.25
C PHE A 48 8.12 6.37 0.90
N GLY A 49 8.33 5.86 2.12
CA GLY A 49 8.72 6.68 3.27
C GLY A 49 10.06 7.38 3.06
N GLN A 50 11.06 6.65 2.55
CA GLN A 50 12.37 7.24 2.21
C GLN A 50 12.25 8.27 1.09
N PHE A 51 11.50 7.97 0.04
CA PHE A 51 11.19 8.94 -1.02
C PHE A 51 10.59 10.22 -0.43
N GLY A 52 9.52 10.10 0.37
CA GLY A 52 8.87 11.25 1.00
C GLY A 52 9.81 12.02 1.92
N HIS A 53 10.66 11.34 2.68
CA HIS A 53 11.68 11.98 3.52
C HIS A 53 12.63 12.85 2.68
N PHE A 54 13.33 12.28 1.70
CA PHE A 54 14.34 13.01 0.94
C PHE A 54 13.76 14.07 0.00
N THR A 55 12.53 13.91 -0.47
CA THR A 55 11.88 14.87 -1.38
C THR A 55 11.16 15.99 -0.65
N VAL A 56 10.44 15.69 0.44
CA VAL A 56 9.57 16.65 1.12
C VAL A 56 10.18 17.15 2.43
N TYR A 57 10.56 16.24 3.33
CA TYR A 57 10.81 16.58 4.73
C TYR A 57 12.27 16.90 5.07
N ALA A 58 13.23 16.31 4.36
CA ALA A 58 14.65 16.49 4.65
C ALA A 58 15.04 17.97 4.48
N PRO A 59 15.74 18.56 5.46
CA PRO A 59 16.12 19.98 5.43
C PRO A 59 17.11 20.28 4.30
N GLU A 60 17.96 19.31 3.97
CA GLU A 60 18.91 19.37 2.88
C GLU A 60 18.50 18.46 1.74
N LYS A 61 18.66 18.94 0.50
CA LYS A 61 18.40 18.14 -0.69
C LYS A 61 19.66 17.36 -1.07
N ILE A 62 19.52 16.03 -1.08
CA ILE A 62 20.58 15.10 -1.45
C ILE A 62 20.19 14.47 -2.80
N PRO A 63 20.73 14.97 -3.95
CA PRO A 63 20.28 14.55 -5.28
C PRO A 63 20.31 13.04 -5.49
N TYR A 64 21.39 12.38 -5.05
CA TYR A 64 21.52 10.93 -5.14
C TYR A 64 20.42 10.17 -4.40
N ALA A 65 20.05 10.60 -3.19
CA ALA A 65 19.02 9.95 -2.41
C ALA A 65 17.64 10.14 -3.05
N ILE A 66 17.35 11.36 -3.52
CA ILE A 66 16.12 11.67 -4.25
C ILE A 66 16.01 10.79 -5.49
N GLU A 67 17.04 10.74 -6.32
CA GLU A 67 17.06 9.92 -7.54
C GLU A 67 16.87 8.42 -7.22
N ARG A 68 17.63 7.90 -6.25
CA ARG A 68 17.56 6.50 -5.82
C ARG A 68 16.15 6.11 -5.41
N TYR A 69 15.53 6.87 -4.50
CA TYR A 69 14.20 6.51 -3.99
C TYR A 69 13.08 6.83 -4.97
N THR A 70 13.25 7.82 -5.86
CA THR A 70 12.32 8.03 -6.98
C THR A 70 12.32 6.84 -7.93
N GLY A 71 13.52 6.35 -8.30
CA GLY A 71 13.67 5.14 -9.11
C GLY A 71 13.04 3.91 -8.46
N GLU A 72 13.25 3.73 -7.15
CA GLU A 72 12.68 2.59 -6.42
C GLU A 72 11.16 2.67 -6.29
N VAL A 73 10.58 3.87 -6.06
CA VAL A 73 9.13 4.08 -6.11
C VAL A 73 8.58 3.67 -7.47
N ARG A 74 9.18 4.13 -8.58
CA ARG A 74 8.73 3.76 -9.94
C ARG A 74 8.88 2.26 -10.21
N ARG A 75 9.94 1.62 -9.72
CA ARG A 75 10.13 0.16 -9.84
C ARG A 75 9.02 -0.61 -9.14
N LEU A 76 8.67 -0.21 -7.91
CA LEU A 76 7.61 -0.83 -7.11
C LEU A 76 6.22 -0.58 -7.72
N LEU A 77 5.98 0.60 -8.28
CA LEU A 77 4.77 0.89 -9.07
C LEU A 77 4.70 -0.03 -10.29
N GLY A 78 5.81 -0.28 -10.99
CA GLY A 78 5.84 -1.22 -12.12
C GLY A 78 5.54 -2.68 -11.74
N VAL A 79 6.04 -3.13 -10.58
CA VAL A 79 5.69 -4.46 -10.04
C VAL A 79 4.20 -4.55 -9.74
N LEU A 80 3.65 -3.50 -9.11
CA LEU A 80 2.23 -3.45 -8.76
C LEU A 80 1.33 -3.36 -9.99
N ASP A 81 1.67 -2.52 -10.96
CA ASP A 81 0.92 -2.34 -12.20
C ASP A 81 0.86 -3.63 -13.02
N LYS A 82 1.98 -4.33 -13.15
CA LYS A 82 2.02 -5.65 -13.78
C LYS A 82 1.08 -6.62 -13.08
N ARG A 83 1.13 -6.69 -11.74
CA ARG A 83 0.23 -7.57 -10.99
C ARG A 83 -1.25 -7.23 -11.25
N LEU A 84 -1.59 -5.95 -11.23
CA LEU A 84 -2.95 -5.46 -11.41
C LEU A 84 -3.44 -5.55 -12.86
N SER A 85 -2.54 -5.78 -13.82
CA SER A 85 -2.93 -6.15 -15.19
C SER A 85 -3.49 -7.58 -15.28
N GLU A 86 -3.16 -8.45 -14.32
CA GLU A 86 -3.50 -9.88 -14.30
C GLU A 86 -4.59 -10.23 -13.28
N ALA A 87 -4.86 -9.36 -12.30
CA ALA A 87 -5.78 -9.62 -11.21
C ALA A 87 -6.54 -8.36 -10.78
N ALA A 88 -7.77 -8.53 -10.28
CA ALA A 88 -8.56 -7.41 -9.81
C ALA A 88 -7.93 -6.73 -8.58
N TYR A 89 -7.35 -7.51 -7.66
CA TYR A 89 -6.67 -7.06 -6.46
C TYR A 89 -5.32 -7.78 -6.33
N VAL A 90 -4.43 -7.29 -5.46
CA VAL A 90 -3.07 -7.84 -5.41
C VAL A 90 -3.07 -9.31 -4.97
N GLY A 91 -3.99 -9.68 -4.08
CA GLY A 91 -4.17 -11.05 -3.59
C GLY A 91 -4.92 -11.99 -4.54
N GLY A 92 -5.56 -11.49 -5.60
CA GLY A 92 -6.46 -12.27 -6.46
C GLY A 92 -7.72 -11.48 -6.84
N ASP A 93 -8.87 -12.15 -6.87
CA ASP A 93 -10.13 -11.53 -7.32
C ASP A 93 -10.87 -10.75 -6.22
N ASP A 94 -10.54 -11.02 -4.96
CA ASP A 94 -11.18 -10.41 -3.79
C ASP A 94 -10.31 -9.36 -3.11
N TYR A 95 -10.96 -8.30 -2.61
CA TYR A 95 -10.32 -7.26 -1.80
C TYR A 95 -9.84 -7.83 -0.45
N SER A 96 -8.58 -7.58 -0.11
CA SER A 96 -7.91 -8.20 1.03
C SER A 96 -7.17 -7.20 1.92
N ILE A 97 -6.62 -7.68 3.04
CA ILE A 97 -5.75 -6.88 3.89
C ILE A 97 -4.47 -6.39 3.19
N ALA A 98 -4.00 -7.07 2.14
CA ALA A 98 -2.86 -6.58 1.36
C ALA A 98 -3.21 -5.29 0.62
N ASP A 99 -4.42 -5.22 0.06
CA ASP A 99 -4.92 -4.02 -0.61
C ASP A 99 -5.12 -2.86 0.37
N MET A 100 -5.65 -3.16 1.56
CA MET A 100 -5.78 -2.20 2.65
C MET A 100 -4.44 -1.61 3.07
N ALA A 101 -3.38 -2.41 3.06
CA ALA A 101 -2.04 -1.98 3.44
C ALA A 101 -1.35 -1.13 2.34
N ILE A 102 -1.60 -1.44 1.07
CA ILE A 102 -0.98 -0.75 -0.07
C ILE A 102 -1.64 0.61 -0.34
N PHE A 103 -2.97 0.65 -0.36
CA PHE A 103 -3.71 1.82 -0.81
C PHE A 103 -3.33 3.15 -0.12
N PRO A 104 -3.17 3.23 1.21
CA PRO A 104 -2.83 4.48 1.88
C PRO A 104 -1.50 5.08 1.42
N TRP A 105 -0.52 4.24 1.07
CA TRP A 105 0.78 4.68 0.55
C TRP A 105 0.67 5.26 -0.86
N LEU A 106 -0.15 4.65 -1.72
CA LEU A 106 -0.45 5.19 -3.05
C LEU A 106 -1.18 6.53 -2.96
N ALA A 107 -2.20 6.63 -2.10
CA ALA A 107 -2.89 7.88 -1.82
C ALA A 107 -1.94 8.95 -1.26
N GLY A 108 -0.95 8.52 -0.45
CA GLY A 108 0.10 9.35 0.12
C GLY A 108 1.00 10.02 -0.92
N LEU A 109 1.25 9.40 -2.08
CA LEU A 109 1.98 10.05 -3.18
C LEU A 109 1.29 11.35 -3.61
N LYS A 110 -0.04 11.31 -3.79
CA LYS A 110 -0.83 12.47 -4.22
C LYS A 110 -1.05 13.47 -3.08
N ALA A 111 -1.62 13.00 -1.98
CA ALA A 111 -2.07 13.87 -0.90
C ALA A 111 -0.91 14.39 -0.04
N GLY A 112 0.01 13.50 0.34
CA GLY A 112 1.13 13.78 1.23
C GLY A 112 2.35 14.35 0.50
N TYR A 113 2.85 13.64 -0.52
CA TYR A 113 4.14 13.97 -1.14
C TYR A 113 4.05 14.85 -2.38
N LYS A 114 2.84 15.12 -2.90
CA LYS A 114 2.61 15.90 -4.13
C LYS A 114 3.38 15.34 -5.34
N ALA A 115 3.43 14.03 -5.43
CA ALA A 115 4.20 13.26 -6.40
C ALA A 115 3.31 12.34 -7.27
N ASP A 116 2.09 12.79 -7.58
CA ASP A 116 1.13 12.05 -8.41
C ASP A 116 1.62 11.82 -9.84
N HIS A 117 2.47 12.68 -10.38
CA HIS A 117 3.17 12.46 -11.66
C HIS A 117 3.97 11.14 -11.73
N LEU A 118 4.34 10.55 -10.58
CA LEU A 118 5.00 9.24 -10.58
C LEU A 118 4.07 8.09 -10.99
N LEU A 119 2.75 8.30 -10.95
CA LEU A 119 1.74 7.35 -11.40
C LEU A 119 1.55 7.35 -12.93
N ASP A 120 2.14 8.33 -13.63
CA ASP A 120 2.04 8.45 -15.08
C ASP A 120 2.61 7.20 -15.76
N GLY A 121 1.78 6.58 -16.61
CA GLY A 121 2.07 5.33 -17.31
C GLY A 121 1.65 4.06 -16.58
N PHE A 122 1.20 4.14 -15.31
CA PHE A 122 0.73 2.99 -14.52
C PHE A 122 -0.81 2.95 -14.47
N ASN A 123 -1.43 2.62 -15.60
CA ASN A 123 -2.88 2.69 -15.79
C ASN A 123 -3.64 1.71 -14.88
N HIS A 124 -3.09 0.52 -14.61
CA HIS A 124 -3.74 -0.47 -13.76
C HIS A 124 -3.68 -0.06 -12.29
N VAL A 125 -2.58 0.56 -11.87
CA VAL A 125 -2.47 1.17 -10.53
C VAL A 125 -3.49 2.29 -10.35
N GLN A 126 -3.62 3.19 -11.32
CA GLN A 126 -4.59 4.30 -11.23
C GLN A 126 -6.03 3.78 -11.14
N ALA A 127 -6.42 2.85 -12.01
CA ALA A 127 -7.75 2.23 -11.95
C ALA A 127 -8.00 1.48 -10.62
N TYR A 128 -6.98 0.83 -10.09
CA TYR A 128 -7.02 0.17 -8.79
C TYR A 128 -7.22 1.15 -7.63
N MET A 129 -6.51 2.30 -7.66
CA MET A 129 -6.67 3.36 -6.67
C MET A 129 -8.09 3.91 -6.69
N ASP A 130 -8.63 4.23 -7.87
CA ASP A 130 -10.00 4.77 -8.00
C ASP A 130 -11.04 3.79 -7.46
N LYS A 131 -10.90 2.50 -7.81
CA LYS A 131 -11.78 1.43 -7.32
C LYS A 131 -11.78 1.33 -5.79
N ILE A 132 -10.61 1.42 -5.14
CA ILE A 132 -10.51 1.33 -3.68
C ILE A 132 -11.00 2.62 -3.02
N ALA A 133 -10.67 3.79 -3.57
CA ALA A 133 -11.10 5.08 -3.07
C ALA A 133 -12.63 5.26 -3.08
N ALA A 134 -13.32 4.58 -4.01
CA ALA A 134 -14.79 4.57 -4.07
C ALA A 134 -15.45 3.80 -2.91
N ARG A 135 -14.72 3.01 -2.12
CA ARG A 135 -15.28 2.21 -1.03
C ARG A 135 -15.66 3.11 0.16
N PRO A 136 -16.92 3.10 0.65
CA PRO A 136 -17.33 3.97 1.76
C PRO A 136 -16.52 3.75 3.05
N ALA A 137 -16.07 2.52 3.31
CA ALA A 137 -15.23 2.22 4.47
C ALA A 137 -13.82 2.81 4.35
N VAL A 138 -13.27 2.88 3.13
CA VAL A 138 -11.97 3.51 2.87
C VAL A 138 -12.08 5.01 3.07
N GLN A 139 -13.11 5.64 2.51
CA GLN A 139 -13.37 7.08 2.70
C GLN A 139 -13.45 7.45 4.19
N ARG A 140 -14.19 6.67 5.00
CA ARG A 140 -14.23 6.88 6.46
C ARG A 140 -12.88 6.65 7.13
N GLY A 141 -12.15 5.60 6.74
CA GLY A 141 -10.85 5.27 7.32
C GLY A 141 -9.79 6.34 7.06
N MET A 142 -9.79 6.93 5.86
CA MET A 142 -8.84 7.99 5.48
C MET A 142 -9.07 9.32 6.21
N LEU A 143 -10.17 9.48 6.94
CA LEU A 143 -10.44 10.62 7.82
C LEU A 143 -9.92 10.41 9.25
N VAL A 144 -9.27 9.27 9.53
CA VAL A 144 -8.79 8.89 10.85
C VAL A 144 -7.25 8.75 10.84
N PRO A 145 -6.52 9.29 11.85
CA PRO A 145 -7.04 10.06 12.97
C PRO A 145 -7.60 11.41 12.50
N ALA A 146 -8.67 11.87 13.16
CA ALA A 146 -9.14 13.23 12.95
C ALA A 146 -8.06 14.19 13.46
N ALA A 147 -7.82 15.27 12.72
CA ALA A 147 -6.88 16.33 13.10
C ALA A 147 -7.29 17.02 14.41
#